data_AF-A0AAV2Z3X5-F1
#
_entry.id   AF-A0AAV2Z3X5-F1
#
_cell.length_a   1.000
_cell.length_b   1.000
_cell.length_c   1.000
_cell.angle_alpha   90.00
_cell.angle_beta   90.00
_cell.angle_gamma   90.00
#
_symmetry.space_group_name_H-M   'P 1'
#
loop_
_entity.id
_entity.type
_entity.pdbx_description
1 polymer ?
#
loop_
_entity_poly.entity_id
_entity_poly.type
_entity_poly.pdbx_seq_one_letter_code
_entity_poly.pdbx_strand_id
1 'polypeptide(L)'
;MMIWTVVLYSLSIDIAVYPVISAVHALLAAGHLWGIVRMVWWSVSNHELTFTAALGPTKADDFHEPASAQPLSAIRRTWVTISSRRGVLGIESKYFDLRVAVQETIEIVTQSYQCYRTSWLLSRIGFVRLYSIMIVTNCWTVVVVHFYGHRHTSSQSAVRIRVILLLLDVCLDMLTTIVIPCVLFQTYLAQYDSKRRDFPLSFYYDDLTLMGFLNDFQLLLVNGWADLIMRCMFAISLLVSLEVIKGTVLRVVSTTDVVPIHLSNRSMLTFQNELPPIQSRPFPRSHLRAVNIMSNLVHSASTKTTARRLRNVISDVTHLVFLVWGFVVLYAQVQAEVNTPIANCVVAVHPWFREKPGCALVELDGSKWSSLEDTKEAVAEELARFDQAVVCYLILRHHTALHMPANIQNLSNLVGMKLDNVTLIEWADDAALTNTHHPKLLFLFLVRFNASTIPSGMLSTDFPELLLDIEICVSTLPDFPSSLPAVWPEHMWLYVDHANWTNVPAVILDMKLAFLQLAYNQIHEVPKDLFTDTSLTLIMLSGNPISFLPDDLEKPAAALTMLSLDSTNISVLPSWLDISQTRVLMDKTPFCNVSDHAQMLSAGQPLCIASTDCRDLHLRGFGGN
;
A
#
# COMPACT_ATOMS: atom_id res chain seq x y z
N MET A 1 9.60 13.23 -5.92
CA MET A 1 10.38 12.74 -4.78
C MET A 1 9.65 11.58 -4.10
N MET A 2 8.39 11.74 -3.63
CA MET A 2 7.57 10.55 -3.24
C MET A 2 7.46 9.46 -4.33
N ILE A 3 7.35 9.86 -5.61
CA ILE A 3 7.41 8.95 -6.77
C ILE A 3 8.71 8.14 -6.80
N TRP A 4 9.85 8.79 -6.52
CA TRP A 4 11.15 8.14 -6.49
C TRP A 4 11.22 7.13 -5.36
N THR A 5 10.74 7.47 -4.16
CA THR A 5 10.62 6.55 -3.03
C THR A 5 9.76 5.33 -3.38
N VAL A 6 8.62 5.54 -4.02
CA VAL A 6 7.72 4.45 -4.42
C VAL A 6 8.35 3.52 -5.46
N VAL A 7 9.10 4.09 -6.42
CA VAL A 7 9.83 3.32 -7.44
C VAL A 7 11.00 2.58 -6.81
N LEU A 8 11.82 3.27 -6.01
CA LEU A 8 13.00 2.74 -5.34
C LEU A 8 12.65 1.49 -4.52
N TYR A 9 11.62 1.62 -3.69
CA TYR A 9 11.19 0.54 -2.81
C TYR A 9 10.23 -0.46 -3.47
N SER A 10 9.97 -0.33 -4.78
CA SER A 10 9.03 -1.20 -5.52
C SER A 10 7.67 -1.36 -4.81
N LEU A 11 7.15 -0.28 -4.22
CA LEU A 11 5.93 -0.29 -3.39
C LEU A 11 4.64 -0.36 -4.22
N SER A 12 4.76 -0.27 -5.54
CA SER A 12 3.67 -0.15 -6.50
C SER A 12 4.06 -0.80 -7.83
N ILE A 13 3.05 -1.13 -8.65
CA ILE A 13 3.26 -1.47 -10.06
C ILE A 13 3.99 -0.34 -10.80
N ASP A 14 4.56 -0.64 -11.96
CA ASP A 14 5.27 0.30 -12.83
C ASP A 14 4.57 1.66 -12.96
N ILE A 15 5.35 2.73 -12.79
CA ILE A 15 4.90 4.11 -12.83
C ILE A 15 4.26 4.50 -14.17
N ALA A 16 4.65 3.85 -15.27
CA ALA A 16 4.06 4.07 -16.59
C ALA A 16 2.54 3.80 -16.59
N VAL A 17 2.05 3.00 -15.64
CA VAL A 17 0.65 2.61 -15.50
C VAL A 17 -0.17 3.59 -14.64
N TYR A 18 0.48 4.53 -13.93
CA TYR A 18 -0.21 5.43 -12.99
C TYR A 18 -1.33 6.27 -13.62
N PRO A 19 -1.20 6.79 -14.85
CA PRO A 19 -2.31 7.50 -15.50
C PRO A 19 -3.56 6.62 -15.66
N VAL A 20 -3.38 5.32 -15.93
CA VAL A 20 -4.49 4.36 -16.05
C VAL A 20 -5.14 4.13 -14.69
N ILE A 21 -4.34 3.88 -13.65
CA ILE A 21 -4.82 3.68 -12.27
C ILE A 21 -5.62 4.90 -11.81
N SER A 22 -5.06 6.10 -12.02
CA SER A 22 -5.70 7.36 -11.66
C SER A 22 -7.01 7.57 -12.43
N ALA A 23 -7.06 7.26 -13.73
CA ALA A 23 -8.27 7.38 -14.52
C ALA A 23 -9.38 6.43 -14.02
N VAL A 24 -9.02 5.18 -13.71
CA VAL A 24 -9.97 4.18 -13.17
C VAL A 24 -10.56 4.64 -11.84
N HIS A 25 -9.71 5.05 -10.88
CA HIS A 25 -10.19 5.55 -9.59
C HIS A 25 -11.00 6.85 -9.74
N ALA A 26 -10.60 7.77 -10.62
CA ALA A 26 -11.35 9.00 -10.88
C ALA A 26 -12.76 8.72 -11.45
N LEU A 27 -12.89 7.76 -12.36
CA LEU A 27 -14.18 7.35 -12.91
C LEU A 27 -15.09 6.73 -11.84
N LEU A 28 -14.55 5.86 -10.99
CA LEU A 28 -15.29 5.26 -9.87
C LEU A 28 -15.74 6.33 -8.87
N ALA A 29 -14.83 7.24 -8.49
CA ALA A 29 -15.14 8.35 -7.59
C ALA A 29 -16.21 9.29 -8.17
N ALA A 30 -16.14 9.60 -9.47
CA ALA A 30 -17.16 10.39 -10.16
C ALA A 30 -18.54 9.71 -10.12
N GLY A 31 -18.58 8.38 -10.29
CA GLY A 31 -19.82 7.59 -10.16
C GLY A 31 -20.45 7.70 -8.77
N HIS A 32 -19.65 7.55 -7.72
CA HIS A 32 -20.10 7.71 -6.33
C HIS A 32 -20.54 9.14 -6.02
N LEU A 33 -19.74 10.14 -6.42
CA LEU A 33 -20.05 11.56 -6.23
C LEU A 33 -21.36 11.94 -6.92
N TRP A 34 -21.57 11.45 -8.15
CA TRP A 34 -22.84 11.64 -8.86
C TRP A 34 -24.03 11.04 -8.10
N GLY A 35 -23.85 9.85 -7.51
CA GLY A 35 -24.84 9.21 -6.66
C GLY A 35 -25.21 10.07 -5.43
N ILE A 36 -24.21 10.62 -4.74
CA ILE A 36 -24.37 11.49 -3.56
C ILE A 36 -25.04 12.81 -3.94
N VAL A 37 -24.53 13.50 -4.96
CA VAL A 37 -25.06 14.80 -5.43
C VAL A 37 -26.53 14.65 -5.80
N ARG A 38 -26.92 13.57 -6.47
CA ARG A 38 -28.33 13.30 -6.77
C ARG A 38 -29.17 13.13 -5.52
N MET A 39 -28.71 12.38 -4.52
CA MET A 39 -29.46 12.19 -3.27
C MET A 39 -29.65 13.51 -2.52
N VAL A 40 -28.59 14.32 -2.42
CA VAL A 40 -28.62 15.64 -1.78
C VAL A 40 -29.55 16.58 -2.54
N TRP A 41 -29.42 16.65 -3.87
CA TRP A 41 -30.24 17.50 -4.72
C TRP A 41 -31.74 17.21 -4.55
N TRP A 42 -32.13 15.94 -4.59
CA TRP A 42 -33.53 15.55 -4.40
C TRP A 42 -34.01 15.80 -2.97
N SER A 43 -33.17 15.52 -1.98
CA SER A 43 -33.53 15.77 -0.58
C SER A 43 -33.76 17.25 -0.29
N VAL A 44 -32.90 18.12 -0.84
CA VAL A 44 -33.05 19.58 -0.71
C VAL A 44 -34.26 20.07 -1.49
N SER A 45 -34.45 19.60 -2.72
CA SER A 45 -35.57 20.01 -3.59
C SER A 45 -36.94 19.64 -3.01
N ASN A 46 -37.03 18.51 -2.30
CA ASN A 46 -38.27 18.02 -1.70
C ASN A 46 -38.44 18.43 -0.23
N HIS A 47 -37.45 19.12 0.37
CA HIS A 47 -37.41 19.43 1.81
C HIS A 47 -37.55 18.23 2.75
N GLU A 48 -37.31 17.02 2.25
CA GLU A 48 -37.41 15.75 2.96
C GLU A 48 -36.29 14.82 2.49
N LEU A 49 -35.77 13.96 3.38
CA LEU A 49 -34.74 13.00 3.03
C LEU A 49 -35.26 12.01 1.96
N THR A 50 -34.96 12.28 0.70
CA THR A 50 -35.45 11.52 -0.45
C THR A 50 -34.28 10.98 -1.26
N PHE A 51 -34.23 9.66 -1.35
CA PHE A 51 -33.11 8.94 -1.96
C PHE A 51 -33.21 8.79 -3.48
N THR A 52 -34.39 9.04 -4.05
CA THR A 52 -34.61 9.18 -5.50
C THR A 52 -35.69 10.23 -5.76
N ALA A 53 -35.89 10.63 -7.01
CA ALA A 53 -37.05 11.43 -7.41
C ALA A 53 -38.33 10.78 -6.85
N ALA A 54 -39.09 11.52 -6.04
CA ALA A 54 -40.40 11.08 -5.61
C ALA A 54 -41.25 10.87 -6.86
N LEU A 55 -41.67 9.63 -7.11
CA LEU A 55 -42.83 9.41 -7.97
C LEU A 55 -43.99 10.03 -7.19
N GLY A 56 -44.33 11.27 -7.54
CA GLY A 56 -45.47 11.96 -6.96
C GLY A 56 -46.72 11.07 -7.03
N PRO A 57 -47.70 11.29 -6.15
CA PRO A 57 -48.91 10.48 -6.12
C PRO A 57 -49.58 10.61 -7.47
N THR A 58 -49.50 9.58 -8.30
CA THR A 58 -50.43 9.45 -9.42
C THR A 58 -51.78 9.23 -8.78
N LYS A 59 -52.56 10.30 -8.66
CA LYS A 59 -54.00 10.20 -8.43
C LYS A 59 -54.52 9.20 -9.46
N ALA A 60 -54.99 8.06 -8.96
CA ALA A 60 -55.94 7.26 -9.71
C ALA A 60 -57.13 8.18 -10.01
N ASP A 61 -57.64 8.09 -11.23
CA ASP A 61 -58.71 8.90 -11.81
C ASP A 61 -58.29 10.30 -12.30
N ASP A 62 -57.59 10.33 -13.44
CA ASP A 62 -58.14 10.98 -14.65
C ASP A 62 -57.23 10.74 -15.86
N PHE A 63 -57.79 10.10 -16.89
CA PHE A 63 -57.13 9.82 -18.15
C PHE A 63 -57.15 11.10 -19.01
N HIS A 64 -56.10 11.93 -18.92
CA HIS A 64 -55.68 12.80 -20.01
C HIS A 64 -54.16 12.86 -20.08
N GLU A 65 -53.59 12.39 -21.19
CA GLU A 65 -52.17 12.46 -21.51
C GLU A 65 -51.67 13.92 -21.45
N PRO A 66 -50.65 14.25 -20.61
CA PRO A 66 -49.86 15.44 -20.84
C PRO A 66 -48.75 15.08 -21.85
N ALA A 67 -48.91 15.61 -23.05
CA ALA A 67 -47.91 15.57 -24.12
C ALA A 67 -46.68 16.44 -23.77
N SER A 68 -45.80 16.01 -22.87
CA SER A 68 -44.46 16.60 -22.71
C SER A 68 -43.46 15.81 -21.84
N ALA A 69 -43.61 14.51 -21.67
CA ALA A 69 -42.54 13.71 -21.06
C ALA A 69 -41.36 13.57 -22.05
N GLN A 70 -40.30 14.36 -21.85
CA GLN A 70 -39.08 14.29 -22.67
C GLN A 70 -38.62 12.83 -22.85
N PRO A 71 -38.26 12.42 -24.08
CA PRO A 71 -37.93 11.03 -24.35
C PRO A 71 -36.63 10.68 -23.61
N LEU A 72 -36.76 9.87 -22.55
CA LEU A 72 -35.60 9.24 -21.91
C LEU A 72 -34.80 8.51 -22.99
N SER A 73 -33.48 8.75 -23.05
CA SER A 73 -32.58 8.03 -23.97
C SER A 73 -32.73 6.51 -23.80
N ALA A 74 -32.51 5.74 -24.86
CA ALA A 74 -32.68 4.28 -24.84
C ALA A 74 -31.85 3.61 -23.72
N ILE A 75 -30.66 4.17 -23.44
CA ILE A 75 -29.78 3.75 -22.34
C ILE A 75 -30.45 3.98 -20.99
N ARG A 76 -31.05 5.16 -20.76
CA ARG A 76 -31.73 5.49 -19.50
C ARG A 76 -32.97 4.63 -19.28
N ARG A 77 -33.75 4.31 -20.32
CA ARG A 77 -34.91 3.40 -20.21
C ARG A 77 -34.48 1.98 -19.89
N THR A 78 -33.43 1.49 -20.53
CA THR A 78 -32.88 0.15 -20.30
C THR A 78 -32.35 0.03 -18.87
N TRP A 79 -31.59 1.03 -18.41
CA TRP A 79 -31.08 1.10 -17.04
C TRP A 79 -32.20 1.08 -15.99
N VAL A 80 -33.20 1.96 -16.13
CA VAL A 80 -34.36 2.03 -15.22
C VAL A 80 -35.15 0.71 -15.19
N THR A 81 -35.25 0.01 -16.33
CA THR A 81 -35.94 -1.27 -16.43
C THR A 81 -35.16 -2.38 -15.69
N ILE A 82 -33.84 -2.40 -15.84
CA ILE A 82 -32.95 -3.38 -15.20
C ILE A 82 -32.86 -3.14 -13.69
N SER A 83 -32.77 -1.88 -13.25
CA SER A 83 -32.64 -1.48 -11.84
C SER A 83 -33.97 -1.37 -11.09
N SER A 84 -35.11 -1.60 -11.77
CA SER A 84 -36.43 -1.61 -11.12
C SER A 84 -36.53 -2.74 -10.09
N ARG A 85 -37.40 -2.61 -9.07
CA ARG A 85 -37.58 -3.62 -8.00
C ARG A 85 -37.77 -5.07 -8.50
N ARG A 86 -38.47 -5.24 -9.63
CA ARG A 86 -38.72 -6.53 -10.29
C ARG A 86 -37.81 -6.78 -11.51
N GLY A 87 -36.98 -5.79 -11.85
CA GLY A 87 -35.92 -5.91 -12.84
C GLY A 87 -34.84 -6.87 -12.38
N VAL A 88 -33.90 -7.19 -13.28
CA VAL A 88 -32.88 -8.22 -13.02
C VAL A 88 -32.07 -7.93 -11.75
N LEU A 89 -31.75 -6.65 -11.50
CA LEU A 89 -30.97 -6.20 -10.33
C LEU A 89 -31.83 -5.88 -9.10
N GLY A 90 -33.15 -5.90 -9.24
CA GLY A 90 -34.08 -5.47 -8.20
C GLY A 90 -34.19 -6.43 -7.01
N ILE A 91 -34.58 -5.89 -5.85
CA ILE A 91 -34.70 -6.66 -4.59
C ILE A 91 -35.79 -7.75 -4.63
N GLU A 92 -36.79 -7.62 -5.50
CA GLU A 92 -37.87 -8.60 -5.72
C GLU A 92 -37.60 -9.48 -6.96
N SER A 93 -36.40 -9.41 -7.53
CA SER A 93 -36.00 -10.23 -8.67
C SER A 93 -36.02 -11.72 -8.34
N LYS A 94 -36.44 -12.54 -9.32
CA LYS A 94 -36.31 -14.00 -9.27
C LYS A 94 -34.85 -14.49 -9.32
N TYR A 95 -33.92 -13.59 -9.67
CA TYR A 95 -32.48 -13.87 -9.74
C TYR A 95 -31.71 -13.25 -8.57
N PHE A 96 -32.40 -12.62 -7.60
CA PHE A 96 -31.76 -11.92 -6.48
C PHE A 96 -30.80 -12.85 -5.73
N ASP A 97 -31.27 -14.04 -5.35
CA ASP A 97 -30.48 -14.97 -4.52
C ASP A 97 -29.22 -15.47 -5.27
N LEU A 98 -29.32 -15.68 -6.60
CA LEU A 98 -28.16 -16.03 -7.44
C LEU A 98 -27.17 -14.87 -7.58
N ARG A 99 -27.68 -13.64 -7.77
CA ARG A 99 -26.85 -12.43 -7.89
C ARG A 99 -26.06 -12.21 -6.61
N VAL A 100 -26.73 -12.26 -5.47
CA VAL A 100 -26.11 -12.11 -4.15
C VAL A 100 -25.09 -13.23 -3.94
N ALA A 101 -25.44 -14.50 -4.17
CA ALA A 101 -24.46 -15.59 -4.03
C ALA A 101 -23.18 -15.38 -4.85
N VAL A 102 -23.28 -14.88 -6.09
CA VAL A 102 -22.09 -14.55 -6.91
C VAL A 102 -21.31 -13.36 -6.35
N GLN A 103 -22.00 -12.30 -5.94
CA GLN A 103 -21.40 -11.11 -5.34
C GLN A 103 -20.63 -11.47 -4.05
N GLU A 104 -21.28 -12.18 -3.14
CA GLU A 104 -20.70 -12.67 -1.88
C GLU A 104 -19.51 -13.61 -2.11
N THR A 105 -19.60 -14.51 -3.10
CA THR A 105 -18.47 -15.39 -3.45
C THR A 105 -17.25 -14.59 -3.88
N ILE A 106 -17.46 -13.61 -4.76
CA ILE A 106 -16.42 -12.71 -5.23
C ILE A 106 -15.81 -11.95 -4.05
N GLU A 107 -16.65 -11.34 -3.21
CA GLU A 107 -16.24 -10.52 -2.08
C GLU A 107 -15.45 -11.33 -1.05
N ILE A 108 -15.91 -12.54 -0.71
CA ILE A 108 -15.21 -13.43 0.22
C ILE A 108 -13.84 -13.83 -0.35
N VAL A 109 -13.74 -14.14 -1.65
CA VAL A 109 -12.46 -14.49 -2.28
C VAL A 109 -11.49 -13.30 -2.25
N THR A 110 -11.96 -12.10 -2.62
CA THR A 110 -11.11 -10.91 -2.64
C THR A 110 -10.73 -10.47 -1.23
N GLN A 111 -11.66 -10.49 -0.26
CA GLN A 111 -11.37 -10.22 1.16
C GLN A 111 -10.42 -11.26 1.75
N SER A 112 -10.51 -12.54 1.35
CA SER A 112 -9.59 -13.58 1.80
C SER A 112 -8.17 -13.27 1.38
N TYR A 113 -8.01 -12.88 0.11
CA TYR A 113 -6.70 -12.52 -0.43
C TYR A 113 -6.14 -11.26 0.25
N GLN A 114 -6.98 -10.24 0.46
CA GLN A 114 -6.55 -9.02 1.14
C GLN A 114 -6.17 -9.31 2.60
N CYS A 115 -6.96 -10.10 3.32
CA CYS A 115 -6.67 -10.50 4.70
C CYS A 115 -5.38 -11.32 4.79
N TYR A 116 -5.19 -12.30 3.89
CA TYR A 116 -3.94 -13.04 3.76
C TYR A 116 -2.77 -12.09 3.53
N ARG A 117 -2.82 -11.21 2.52
CA ARG A 117 -1.74 -10.24 2.27
C ARG A 117 -1.45 -9.35 3.48
N THR A 118 -2.50 -8.89 4.15
CA THR A 118 -2.39 -8.02 5.32
C THR A 118 -1.69 -8.73 6.48
N SER A 119 -1.91 -10.04 6.64
CA SER A 119 -1.24 -10.86 7.66
C SER A 119 0.29 -10.92 7.49
N TRP A 120 0.79 -10.78 6.25
CA TRP A 120 2.22 -10.75 5.94
C TRP A 120 2.84 -9.36 6.05
N LEU A 121 2.06 -8.30 5.86
CA LEU A 121 2.57 -6.93 5.73
C LEU A 121 2.36 -6.11 7.00
N LEU A 122 1.15 -6.13 7.60
CA LEU A 122 0.87 -5.27 8.74
C LEU A 122 1.41 -5.83 10.05
N SER A 123 2.21 -5.03 10.73
CA SER A 123 2.62 -5.30 12.11
C SER A 123 1.55 -4.98 13.14
N ARG A 124 0.60 -4.12 12.77
CA ARG A 124 -0.51 -3.72 13.63
C ARG A 124 -1.59 -4.80 13.61
N ILE A 125 -1.50 -5.72 14.57
CA ILE A 125 -2.43 -6.85 14.73
C ILE A 125 -3.91 -6.44 14.76
N GLY A 126 -4.23 -5.23 15.22
CA GLY A 126 -5.60 -4.70 15.22
C GLY A 126 -6.24 -4.66 13.83
N PHE A 127 -5.48 -4.30 12.79
CA PHE A 127 -5.99 -4.29 11.42
C PHE A 127 -6.16 -5.70 10.86
N VAL A 128 -5.23 -6.61 11.14
CA VAL A 128 -5.33 -8.03 10.74
C VAL A 128 -6.56 -8.68 11.36
N ARG A 129 -6.81 -8.43 12.65
CA ARG A 129 -8.03 -8.85 13.37
C ARG A 129 -9.28 -8.27 12.74
N LEU A 130 -9.27 -6.98 12.39
CA LEU A 130 -10.40 -6.31 11.75
C LEU A 130 -10.74 -6.98 10.41
N TYR A 131 -9.76 -7.18 9.52
CA TYR A 131 -9.99 -7.88 8.25
C TYR A 131 -10.51 -9.31 8.46
N SER A 132 -9.97 -10.04 9.44
CA SER A 132 -10.42 -11.40 9.78
C SER A 132 -11.87 -11.40 10.29
N ILE A 133 -12.23 -10.44 11.15
CA ILE A 133 -13.61 -10.28 11.64
C ILE A 133 -14.56 -9.95 10.48
N MET A 134 -14.14 -9.07 9.57
CA MET A 134 -14.96 -8.68 8.42
C MET A 134 -15.32 -9.87 7.55
N ILE A 135 -14.33 -10.67 7.14
CA ILE A 135 -14.58 -11.84 6.28
C ILE A 135 -15.40 -12.92 7.01
N VAL A 136 -15.15 -13.18 8.29
CA VAL A 136 -15.92 -14.15 9.06
C VAL A 136 -17.38 -13.69 9.20
N THR A 137 -17.58 -12.40 9.47
CA THR A 137 -18.90 -11.77 9.52
C THR A 137 -19.60 -11.92 8.17
N ASN A 138 -18.89 -11.71 7.07
CA ASN A 138 -19.46 -11.85 5.73
C ASN A 138 -19.91 -13.30 5.46
N CYS A 139 -18.99 -14.26 5.69
CA CYS A 139 -19.25 -15.69 5.53
C CYS A 139 -20.48 -16.17 6.31
N TRP A 140 -20.58 -15.78 7.58
CA TRP A 140 -21.62 -16.30 8.46
C TRP A 140 -22.94 -15.55 8.35
N THR A 141 -22.94 -14.29 7.92
CA THR A 141 -24.19 -13.55 7.71
C THR A 141 -25.01 -14.20 6.61
N VAL A 142 -24.37 -14.59 5.49
CA VAL A 142 -25.05 -15.28 4.38
C VAL A 142 -25.72 -16.58 4.87
N VAL A 143 -25.04 -17.33 5.72
CA VAL A 143 -25.54 -18.59 6.31
C VAL A 143 -26.70 -18.34 7.27
N VAL A 144 -26.55 -17.43 8.23
CA VAL A 144 -27.58 -17.09 9.21
C VAL A 144 -28.86 -16.64 8.50
N VAL A 145 -28.72 -15.79 7.49
CA VAL A 145 -29.84 -15.29 6.70
C VAL A 145 -30.53 -16.41 5.92
N HIS A 146 -29.80 -17.35 5.33
CA HIS A 146 -30.39 -18.51 4.67
C HIS A 146 -31.25 -19.35 5.63
N PHE A 147 -30.73 -19.67 6.81
CA PHE A 147 -31.45 -20.44 7.83
C PHE A 147 -32.68 -19.72 8.38
N TYR A 148 -32.57 -18.41 8.68
CA TYR A 148 -33.70 -17.61 9.16
C TYR A 148 -34.75 -17.37 8.07
N GLY A 149 -34.33 -17.13 6.83
CA GLY A 149 -35.20 -16.91 5.68
C GLY A 149 -36.06 -18.13 5.33
N HIS A 150 -35.55 -19.35 5.53
CA HIS A 150 -36.34 -20.58 5.34
C HIS A 150 -37.42 -20.78 6.40
N ARG A 151 -37.25 -20.20 7.59
CA ARG A 151 -38.18 -20.31 8.72
C ARG A 151 -39.31 -19.28 8.71
N HIS A 152 -39.21 -18.19 7.93
CA HIS A 152 -40.19 -17.09 7.91
C HIS A 152 -40.69 -16.80 6.48
N THR A 153 -41.81 -17.44 6.13
CA THR A 153 -42.46 -17.48 4.80
C THR A 153 -43.41 -16.31 4.50
N SER A 154 -43.25 -15.14 5.14
CA SER A 154 -44.02 -13.93 4.76
C SER A 154 -43.24 -13.09 3.73
N SER A 155 -43.94 -12.53 2.72
CA SER A 155 -43.28 -11.74 1.67
C SER A 155 -42.62 -10.46 2.23
N GLN A 156 -43.15 -9.88 3.31
CA GLN A 156 -42.57 -8.70 3.97
C GLN A 156 -41.29 -9.02 4.75
N SER A 157 -41.21 -10.18 5.44
CA SER A 157 -40.00 -10.58 6.17
C SER A 157 -38.84 -10.87 5.21
N ALA A 158 -39.12 -11.44 4.05
CA ALA A 158 -38.11 -11.69 3.02
C ALA A 158 -37.46 -10.39 2.50
N VAL A 159 -38.23 -9.33 2.25
CA VAL A 159 -37.68 -8.05 1.78
C VAL A 159 -36.81 -7.40 2.86
N ARG A 160 -37.22 -7.45 4.13
CA ARG A 160 -36.43 -6.90 5.25
C ARG A 160 -35.07 -7.59 5.37
N ILE A 161 -35.05 -8.92 5.30
CA ILE A 161 -33.82 -9.72 5.33
C ILE A 161 -32.87 -9.35 4.18
N ARG A 162 -33.40 -9.19 2.95
CA ARG A 162 -32.61 -8.78 1.79
C ARG A 162 -32.01 -7.38 1.93
N VAL A 163 -32.72 -6.44 2.56
CA VAL A 163 -32.18 -5.10 2.84
C VAL A 163 -31.06 -5.17 3.88
N ILE A 164 -31.22 -5.98 4.93
CA ILE A 164 -30.19 -6.14 5.97
C ILE A 164 -28.89 -6.69 5.36
N LEU A 165 -28.97 -7.71 4.50
CA LEU A 165 -27.80 -8.24 3.77
C LEU A 165 -27.07 -7.15 2.99
N LEU A 166 -27.79 -6.38 2.18
CA LEU A 166 -27.19 -5.31 1.36
C LEU A 166 -26.60 -4.18 2.22
N LEU A 167 -27.19 -3.88 3.37
CA LEU A 167 -26.63 -2.88 4.28
C LEU A 167 -25.33 -3.35 4.93
N LEU A 168 -25.25 -4.64 5.28
CA LEU A 168 -24.02 -5.21 5.84
C LEU A 168 -22.90 -5.22 4.78
N ASP A 169 -23.19 -5.69 3.57
CA ASP A 169 -22.29 -5.65 2.41
C ASP A 169 -21.74 -4.22 2.18
N VAL A 170 -22.63 -3.21 2.14
CA VAL A 170 -22.24 -1.80 2.05
C VAL A 170 -21.30 -1.38 3.20
N CYS A 171 -21.57 -1.78 4.44
CA CYS A 171 -20.73 -1.44 5.58
C CYS A 171 -19.34 -2.08 5.49
N LEU A 172 -19.25 -3.35 5.08
CA LEU A 172 -17.98 -4.07 4.93
C LEU A 172 -17.16 -3.52 3.75
N ASP A 173 -17.81 -3.22 2.62
CA ASP A 173 -17.19 -2.57 1.47
C ASP A 173 -16.64 -1.18 1.83
N MET A 174 -17.40 -0.36 2.56
CA MET A 174 -16.92 0.96 3.02
C MET A 174 -15.72 0.84 3.96
N LEU A 175 -15.74 -0.16 4.85
CA LEU A 175 -14.67 -0.38 5.80
C LEU A 175 -13.35 -0.77 5.10
N THR A 176 -13.41 -1.68 4.12
CA THR A 176 -12.23 -2.09 3.33
C THR A 176 -11.72 -1.01 2.39
N THR A 177 -12.60 -0.31 1.68
CA THR A 177 -12.20 0.60 0.57
C THR A 177 -11.92 2.03 1.01
N ILE A 178 -12.51 2.48 2.12
CA ILE A 178 -12.41 3.88 2.56
C ILE A 178 -11.78 3.94 3.95
N VAL A 179 -12.39 3.32 4.95
CA VAL A 179 -12.03 3.56 6.36
C VAL A 179 -10.60 3.08 6.64
N ILE A 180 -10.25 1.83 6.29
CA ILE A 180 -8.92 1.29 6.59
C ILE A 180 -7.81 2.09 5.86
N PRO A 181 -7.89 2.32 4.53
CA PRO A 181 -6.88 3.13 3.84
C PRO A 181 -6.77 4.56 4.39
N CYS A 182 -7.89 5.22 4.72
CA CYS A 182 -7.85 6.56 5.30
C CYS A 182 -7.16 6.58 6.67
N VAL A 183 -7.46 5.62 7.55
CA VAL A 183 -6.83 5.55 8.88
C VAL A 183 -5.33 5.29 8.76
N LEU A 184 -4.91 4.39 7.86
CA LEU A 184 -3.49 4.13 7.61
C LEU A 184 -2.80 5.38 7.06
N PHE A 185 -3.35 6.01 6.03
CA PHE A 185 -2.76 7.20 5.40
C PHE A 185 -2.67 8.39 6.38
N GLN A 186 -3.65 8.55 7.28
CA GLN A 186 -3.65 9.61 8.29
C GLN A 186 -2.40 9.61 9.18
N THR A 187 -1.82 8.42 9.44
CA THR A 187 -0.63 8.31 10.30
C THR A 187 0.63 8.91 9.69
N TYR A 188 0.68 9.03 8.36
CA TYR A 188 1.81 9.58 7.61
C TYR A 188 1.59 11.05 7.22
N LEU A 189 0.35 11.52 7.19
CA LEU A 189 0.02 12.91 6.83
C LEU A 189 0.69 13.95 7.73
N ALA A 190 0.83 13.66 9.03
CA ALA A 190 1.48 14.58 9.96
C ALA A 190 3.00 14.72 9.73
N GLN A 191 3.62 13.73 9.08
CA GLN A 191 5.06 13.67 8.86
C GLN A 191 5.47 14.13 7.45
N TYR A 192 4.49 14.34 6.56
CA TYR A 192 4.72 14.74 5.17
C TYR A 192 5.04 16.23 5.05
N ASP A 193 6.16 16.56 4.41
CA ASP A 193 6.56 17.95 4.15
C ASP A 193 6.07 18.41 2.77
N SER A 194 5.03 19.25 2.78
CA SER A 194 4.43 19.79 1.55
C SER A 194 5.37 20.66 0.72
N LYS A 195 6.39 21.30 1.34
CA LYS A 195 7.38 22.12 0.62
C LYS A 195 8.35 21.24 -0.16
N ARG A 196 8.78 20.13 0.45
CA ARG A 196 9.71 19.15 -0.17
C ARG A 196 9.00 18.17 -1.10
N ARG A 197 7.67 18.04 -0.98
CA ARG A 197 6.87 17.00 -1.64
C ARG A 197 7.38 15.60 -1.32
N ASP A 198 7.86 15.41 -0.09
CA ASP A 198 8.41 14.17 0.44
C ASP A 198 8.46 14.16 1.97
N PHE A 199 8.91 13.05 2.53
CA PHE A 199 9.24 12.94 3.95
C PHE A 199 10.63 13.57 4.25
N PRO A 200 10.83 14.11 5.46
CA PRO A 200 12.16 14.59 5.87
C PRO A 200 13.15 13.43 5.90
N LEU A 201 14.44 13.69 5.67
CA LEU A 201 15.47 12.64 5.61
C LEU A 201 15.47 11.74 6.86
N SER A 202 15.31 12.32 8.05
CA SER A 202 15.22 11.58 9.32
C SER A 202 14.12 10.51 9.36
N PHE A 203 13.08 10.63 8.54
CA PHE A 203 12.02 9.61 8.40
C PHE A 203 12.57 8.29 7.85
N TYR A 204 13.49 8.36 6.87
CA TYR A 204 14.04 7.19 6.20
C TYR A 204 15.15 6.50 7.01
N TYR A 205 15.78 7.21 7.94
CA TYR A 205 16.82 6.68 8.82
C TYR A 205 16.28 6.15 10.16
N ASP A 206 15.00 6.39 10.46
CA ASP A 206 14.32 5.72 11.57
C ASP A 206 13.85 4.33 11.13
N ASP A 207 14.55 3.30 11.59
CA ASP A 207 14.37 1.91 11.15
C ASP A 207 12.91 1.42 11.33
N LEU A 208 12.25 1.86 12.42
CA LEU A 208 10.86 1.53 12.75
C LEU A 208 9.86 2.21 11.80
N THR A 209 10.02 3.52 11.60
CA THR A 209 9.16 4.32 10.74
C THR A 209 9.30 3.90 9.28
N LEU A 210 10.52 3.67 8.82
CA LEU A 210 10.78 3.15 7.48
C LEU A 210 10.08 1.80 7.27
N MET A 211 10.26 0.83 8.18
CA MET A 211 9.62 -0.48 8.03
C MET A 211 8.09 -0.41 8.10
N GLY A 212 7.54 0.41 8.99
CA GLY A 212 6.11 0.69 9.02
C GLY A 212 5.61 1.25 7.68
N PHE A 213 6.34 2.23 7.14
CA PHE A 213 6.04 2.86 5.85
C PHE A 213 6.06 1.86 4.70
N LEU A 214 7.14 1.07 4.57
CA LEU A 214 7.31 0.10 3.50
C LEU A 214 6.23 -0.98 3.50
N ASN A 215 5.76 -1.38 4.67
CA ASN A 215 4.70 -2.36 4.83
C ASN A 215 3.31 -1.76 4.58
N ASP A 216 3.00 -0.61 5.18
CA ASP A 216 1.69 0.02 5.08
C ASP A 216 1.41 0.52 3.65
N PHE A 217 2.42 1.06 2.96
CA PHE A 217 2.24 1.61 1.62
C PHE A 217 1.97 0.55 0.55
N GLN A 218 2.37 -0.71 0.77
CA GLN A 218 2.00 -1.83 -0.11
C GLN A 218 0.51 -2.19 -0.05
N LEU A 219 -0.20 -1.70 0.96
CA LEU A 219 -1.66 -1.81 1.09
C LEU A 219 -2.37 -0.54 0.63
N LEU A 220 -1.72 0.64 0.74
CA LEU A 220 -2.29 1.89 0.24
C LEU A 220 -2.19 1.99 -1.28
N LEU A 221 -1.02 1.65 -1.83
CA LEU A 221 -0.71 1.73 -3.25
C LEU A 221 -1.13 0.45 -3.99
N VAL A 222 -1.33 0.59 -5.30
CA VAL A 222 -1.71 -0.51 -6.18
C VAL A 222 -0.45 -1.30 -6.54
N ASN A 223 -0.27 -2.44 -5.87
CA ASN A 223 0.89 -3.31 -6.09
C ASN A 223 0.75 -4.25 -7.31
N GLY A 224 -0.37 -4.21 -8.02
CA GLY A 224 -0.57 -5.03 -9.21
C GLY A 224 -1.96 -4.94 -9.81
N TRP A 225 -2.12 -5.51 -11.01
CA TRP A 225 -3.41 -5.52 -11.72
C TRP A 225 -4.51 -6.25 -10.95
N ALA A 226 -4.18 -7.38 -10.30
CA ALA A 226 -5.12 -8.10 -9.46
C ALA A 226 -5.62 -7.24 -8.29
N ASP A 227 -4.72 -6.48 -7.65
CA ASP A 227 -5.08 -5.57 -6.55
C ASP A 227 -6.00 -4.44 -7.05
N LEU A 228 -5.68 -3.83 -8.20
CA LEU A 228 -6.54 -2.81 -8.81
C LEU A 228 -7.95 -3.35 -9.11
N ILE A 229 -8.03 -4.56 -9.69
CA ILE A 229 -9.30 -5.20 -10.02
C ILE A 229 -10.11 -5.42 -8.74
N MET A 230 -9.51 -5.97 -7.69
CA MET A 230 -10.20 -6.21 -6.41
C MET A 230 -10.76 -4.90 -5.82
N ARG A 231 -9.99 -3.81 -5.82
CA ARG A 231 -10.46 -2.49 -5.36
C ARG A 231 -11.63 -1.97 -6.19
N CYS A 232 -11.58 -2.16 -7.51
CA CYS A 232 -12.69 -1.79 -8.40
C CYS A 232 -13.95 -2.60 -8.10
N MET A 233 -13.82 -3.89 -7.80
CA MET A 233 -14.95 -4.76 -7.49
C MET A 233 -15.72 -4.28 -6.26
N PHE A 234 -15.02 -3.97 -5.17
CA PHE A 234 -15.64 -3.41 -3.95
C PHE A 234 -16.28 -2.05 -4.23
N ALA A 235 -15.61 -1.16 -4.98
CA ALA A 235 -16.18 0.15 -5.33
C ALA A 235 -17.46 0.04 -6.19
N ILE A 236 -17.52 -0.93 -7.11
CA ILE A 236 -18.69 -1.18 -7.94
C ILE A 236 -19.81 -1.85 -7.12
N SER A 237 -19.46 -2.82 -6.28
CA SER A 237 -20.37 -3.51 -5.34
C SER A 237 -21.13 -2.49 -4.49
N LEU A 238 -20.40 -1.59 -3.84
CA LEU A 238 -20.94 -0.48 -3.05
C LEU A 238 -21.94 0.38 -3.85
N LEU A 239 -21.61 0.73 -5.09
CA LEU A 239 -22.48 1.56 -5.95
C LEU A 239 -23.78 0.82 -6.28
N VAL A 240 -23.70 -0.46 -6.64
CA VAL A 240 -24.85 -1.30 -7.01
C VAL A 240 -25.75 -1.54 -5.79
N SER A 241 -25.18 -1.92 -4.66
CA SER A 241 -25.92 -2.19 -3.42
C SER A 241 -26.68 -0.95 -2.94
N LEU A 242 -26.03 0.23 -2.96
CA LEU A 242 -26.69 1.49 -2.62
C LEU A 242 -27.86 1.81 -3.55
N GLU A 243 -27.73 1.67 -4.87
CA GLU A 243 -28.84 1.94 -5.80
C GLU A 243 -30.05 1.01 -5.57
N VAL A 244 -29.81 -0.27 -5.23
CA VAL A 244 -30.89 -1.22 -4.92
C VAL A 244 -31.60 -0.86 -3.60
N ILE A 245 -30.86 -0.44 -2.58
CA ILE A 245 -31.43 -0.01 -1.29
C ILE A 245 -32.31 1.23 -1.48
N LYS A 246 -31.85 2.23 -2.24
CA LYS A 246 -32.61 3.47 -2.53
C LYS A 246 -33.98 3.16 -3.13
N GLY A 247 -34.05 2.26 -4.11
CA GLY A 247 -35.30 1.81 -4.73
C GLY A 247 -36.27 1.10 -3.77
N THR A 248 -35.80 0.72 -2.57
CA THR A 248 -36.58 -0.04 -1.58
C THR A 248 -37.16 0.86 -0.48
N VAL A 249 -36.40 1.84 0.02
CA VAL A 249 -36.78 2.75 1.12
C VAL A 249 -38.00 3.63 0.78
N LEU A 250 -38.18 4.00 -0.49
CA LEU A 250 -39.26 4.88 -0.99
C LEU A 250 -40.70 4.41 -0.72
N ARG A 251 -40.92 3.17 -0.28
CA ARG A 251 -42.27 2.64 -0.03
C ARG A 251 -42.58 2.25 1.41
N VAL A 252 -41.60 2.19 2.31
CA VAL A 252 -41.91 1.96 3.74
C VAL A 252 -42.60 3.19 4.34
N VAL A 253 -42.22 4.39 3.88
CA VAL A 253 -42.83 5.67 4.28
C VAL A 253 -44.24 5.86 3.69
N SER A 254 -44.50 5.33 2.47
CA SER A 254 -45.83 5.44 1.82
C SER A 254 -46.89 4.48 2.39
N THR A 255 -46.51 3.48 3.19
CA THR A 255 -47.49 2.57 3.84
C THR A 255 -47.89 3.00 5.25
N THR A 256 -47.32 4.10 5.76
CA THR A 256 -47.71 4.74 7.02
C THR A 256 -48.51 6.02 6.74
N ASP A 257 -49.49 5.96 5.85
CA ASP A 257 -50.54 6.99 5.84
C ASP A 257 -51.43 6.74 7.05
N VAL A 258 -51.23 7.58 8.07
CA VAL A 258 -52.14 7.79 9.18
C VAL A 258 -53.51 8.14 8.60
N VAL A 259 -54.46 7.22 8.67
CA VAL A 259 -55.88 7.56 8.50
C VAL A 259 -56.30 8.31 9.77
N PRO A 260 -56.68 9.60 9.70
CA PRO A 260 -57.26 10.25 10.85
C PRO A 260 -58.68 9.70 11.01
N ILE A 261 -58.88 8.85 12.01
CA ILE A 261 -60.21 8.40 12.42
C ILE A 261 -60.91 9.58 13.08
N HIS A 262 -61.68 10.34 12.30
CA HIS A 262 -62.65 11.29 12.84
C HIS A 262 -63.90 10.48 13.25
N LEU A 263 -64.07 10.25 14.55
CA LEU A 263 -65.25 9.63 15.12
C LEU A 263 -66.45 10.57 15.01
N SER A 264 -67.40 10.28 14.14
CA SER A 264 -68.79 10.71 14.31
C SER A 264 -69.80 9.63 13.86
N ASN A 265 -70.41 9.03 14.88
CA ASN A 265 -71.73 8.39 14.98
C ASN A 265 -72.40 7.66 13.79
N ARG A 266 -72.67 6.37 14.07
CA ARG A 266 -73.89 5.58 13.80
C ARG A 266 -74.28 5.31 12.33
N SER A 267 -74.07 4.08 11.90
CA SER A 267 -75.16 3.08 11.72
C SER A 267 -74.61 1.73 11.24
N MET A 268 -75.25 0.65 11.70
CA MET A 268 -74.99 -0.74 11.30
C MET A 268 -75.15 -0.92 9.79
N LEU A 269 -74.18 -1.55 9.14
CA LEU A 269 -74.37 -2.37 7.93
C LEU A 269 -73.28 -3.44 7.90
N THR A 270 -73.68 -4.67 8.23
CA THR A 270 -72.97 -5.90 7.87
C THR A 270 -72.84 -5.99 6.36
N PHE A 271 -71.64 -6.24 5.83
CA PHE A 271 -71.51 -6.76 4.46
C PHE A 271 -70.39 -7.81 4.37
N GLN A 272 -70.78 -8.94 3.78
CA GLN A 272 -70.02 -10.16 3.60
C GLN A 272 -68.80 -9.97 2.69
N ASN A 273 -67.79 -10.79 2.95
CA ASN A 273 -66.74 -11.16 2.00
C ASN A 273 -67.35 -11.53 0.65
N GLU A 274 -66.91 -10.89 -0.45
CA GLU A 274 -66.43 -11.50 -1.71
C GLU A 274 -65.83 -10.38 -2.59
N LEU A 275 -64.56 -10.53 -3.00
CA LEU A 275 -63.90 -9.69 -4.01
C LEU A 275 -63.85 -10.46 -5.34
N PRO A 276 -64.17 -9.83 -6.49
CA PRO A 276 -64.29 -10.51 -7.79
C PRO A 276 -62.92 -10.79 -8.43
N PRO A 277 -62.84 -11.73 -9.40
CA PRO A 277 -61.59 -12.16 -10.01
C PRO A 277 -61.09 -11.12 -11.04
N ILE A 278 -59.86 -10.65 -10.89
CA ILE A 278 -59.23 -9.73 -11.85
C ILE A 278 -58.60 -10.54 -13.00
N GLN A 279 -59.18 -10.40 -14.19
CA GLN A 279 -58.66 -10.88 -15.46
C GLN A 279 -57.31 -10.22 -15.83
N SER A 280 -56.33 -11.05 -16.15
CA SER A 280 -55.04 -10.64 -16.72
C SER A 280 -55.16 -10.20 -18.19
N ARG A 281 -54.71 -9.00 -18.54
CA ARG A 281 -54.39 -8.63 -19.93
C ARG A 281 -52.91 -8.95 -20.24
N PRO A 282 -52.57 -9.51 -21.42
CA PRO A 282 -51.19 -9.85 -21.76
C PRO A 282 -50.39 -8.65 -22.27
N PHE A 283 -49.10 -8.61 -21.91
CA PHE A 283 -48.10 -7.61 -22.34
C PHE A 283 -47.72 -7.76 -23.83
N PRO A 284 -47.49 -6.65 -24.58
CA PRO A 284 -47.02 -6.69 -25.96
C PRO A 284 -45.53 -7.08 -26.06
N ARG A 285 -45.22 -8.02 -26.96
CA ARG A 285 -43.94 -8.76 -27.08
C ARG A 285 -42.82 -8.06 -27.88
N SER A 286 -42.94 -6.80 -28.29
CA SER A 286 -42.16 -6.29 -29.44
C SER A 286 -40.77 -5.70 -29.18
N HIS A 287 -40.25 -5.56 -27.95
CA HIS A 287 -38.96 -4.84 -27.73
C HIS A 287 -37.90 -5.54 -26.86
N LEU A 288 -38.00 -6.86 -26.65
CA LEU A 288 -37.09 -7.66 -25.79
C LEU A 288 -35.95 -8.38 -26.56
N ARG A 289 -35.35 -7.77 -27.59
CA ARG A 289 -34.22 -8.44 -28.31
C ARG A 289 -32.93 -8.52 -27.49
N ALA A 290 -32.60 -7.50 -26.68
CA ALA A 290 -31.37 -7.50 -25.87
C ALA A 290 -31.48 -8.38 -24.59
N VAL A 291 -32.69 -8.55 -24.05
CA VAL A 291 -32.93 -9.41 -22.87
C VAL A 291 -32.96 -10.90 -23.23
N ASN A 292 -33.23 -11.23 -24.49
CA ASN A 292 -33.25 -12.62 -24.96
C ASN A 292 -31.87 -13.27 -25.01
N ILE A 293 -30.77 -12.50 -25.09
CA ILE A 293 -29.42 -13.10 -25.16
C ILE A 293 -29.03 -13.66 -23.78
N MET A 294 -29.33 -12.94 -22.69
CA MET A 294 -29.05 -13.40 -21.33
C MET A 294 -30.07 -14.44 -20.83
N SER A 295 -31.30 -14.45 -21.36
CA SER A 295 -32.27 -15.53 -21.06
C SER A 295 -31.97 -16.81 -21.85
N ASN A 296 -31.47 -16.71 -23.08
CA ASN A 296 -31.19 -17.87 -23.93
C ASN A 296 -29.90 -18.60 -23.53
N LEU A 297 -28.89 -17.91 -22.97
CA LEU A 297 -27.72 -18.57 -22.38
C LEU A 297 -28.05 -19.45 -21.17
N VAL A 298 -29.19 -19.21 -20.51
CA VAL A 298 -29.66 -19.96 -19.33
C VAL A 298 -30.75 -20.99 -19.70
N HIS A 299 -31.30 -20.95 -20.91
CA HIS A 299 -32.47 -21.75 -21.28
C HIS A 299 -32.19 -23.13 -21.88
N SER A 300 -30.93 -23.56 -21.94
CA SER A 300 -30.59 -24.94 -22.30
C SER A 300 -30.17 -25.75 -21.07
N ALA A 301 -31.14 -26.21 -20.27
CA ALA A 301 -31.12 -27.54 -19.63
C ALA A 301 -32.30 -27.76 -18.65
N SER A 302 -33.04 -28.83 -18.93
CA SER A 302 -33.76 -29.71 -17.97
C SER A 302 -35.02 -29.21 -17.24
N THR A 303 -36.05 -30.06 -17.33
CA THR A 303 -37.24 -30.20 -16.47
C THR A 303 -37.26 -29.34 -15.19
N LYS A 304 -38.30 -28.48 -15.05
CA LYS A 304 -38.46 -27.46 -14.00
C LYS A 304 -38.27 -27.97 -12.55
N THR A 305 -38.48 -29.26 -12.30
CA THR A 305 -38.29 -29.91 -10.98
C THR A 305 -36.83 -30.27 -10.70
N THR A 306 -36.11 -30.81 -11.69
CA THR A 306 -34.70 -31.19 -11.58
C THR A 306 -33.80 -29.96 -11.47
N ALA A 307 -34.07 -28.92 -12.28
CA ALA A 307 -33.35 -27.65 -12.19
C ALA A 307 -33.58 -26.92 -10.85
N ARG A 308 -34.77 -27.05 -10.24
CA ARG A 308 -35.08 -26.49 -8.93
C ARG A 308 -34.35 -27.23 -7.80
N ARG A 309 -34.30 -28.57 -7.85
CA ARG A 309 -33.53 -29.38 -6.90
C ARG A 309 -32.04 -29.08 -7.00
N LEU A 310 -31.50 -29.04 -8.22
CA LEU A 310 -30.09 -28.72 -8.45
C LEU A 310 -29.71 -27.34 -7.89
N ARG A 311 -30.54 -26.32 -8.11
CA ARG A 311 -30.32 -24.97 -7.55
C ARG A 311 -30.34 -24.94 -6.02
N ASN A 312 -31.25 -25.68 -5.39
CA ASN A 312 -31.30 -25.76 -3.93
C ASN A 312 -30.05 -26.45 -3.37
N VAL A 313 -29.61 -27.56 -4.00
CA VAL A 313 -28.37 -28.25 -3.61
C VAL A 313 -27.16 -27.33 -3.77
N ILE A 314 -27.06 -26.61 -4.88
CA ILE A 314 -25.97 -25.63 -5.09
C ILE A 314 -25.99 -24.57 -3.99
N SER A 315 -27.16 -24.03 -3.67
CA SER A 315 -27.34 -23.07 -2.57
C SER A 315 -26.85 -23.66 -1.25
N ASP A 316 -27.34 -24.81 -0.84
CA ASP A 316 -26.97 -25.44 0.44
C ASP A 316 -25.46 -25.73 0.52
N VAL A 317 -24.86 -26.19 -0.58
CA VAL A 317 -23.41 -26.42 -0.69
C VAL A 317 -22.64 -25.11 -0.55
N THR A 318 -23.06 -24.03 -1.23
CA THR A 318 -22.41 -22.72 -1.12
C THR A 318 -22.43 -22.19 0.31
N HIS A 319 -23.57 -22.28 1.01
CA HIS A 319 -23.66 -21.86 2.41
C HIS A 319 -22.78 -22.71 3.33
N LEU A 320 -22.71 -24.02 3.10
CA LEU A 320 -21.80 -24.89 3.85
C LEU A 320 -20.33 -24.50 3.61
N VAL A 321 -19.95 -24.21 2.36
CA VAL A 321 -18.61 -23.74 2.02
C VAL A 321 -18.29 -22.43 2.76
N PHE A 322 -19.19 -21.46 2.78
CA PHE A 322 -18.98 -20.20 3.52
C PHE A 322 -18.89 -20.42 5.03
N LEU A 323 -19.73 -21.28 5.60
CA LEU A 323 -19.65 -21.62 7.02
C LEU A 323 -18.28 -22.19 7.38
N VAL A 324 -17.82 -23.19 6.61
CA VAL A 324 -16.51 -23.82 6.80
C VAL A 324 -15.38 -22.82 6.56
N TRP A 325 -15.47 -21.97 5.54
CA TRP A 325 -14.46 -20.97 5.24
C TRP A 325 -14.28 -19.96 6.38
N GLY A 326 -15.37 -19.52 7.01
CA GLY A 326 -15.28 -18.67 8.21
C GLY A 326 -14.50 -19.33 9.35
N PHE A 327 -14.68 -20.64 9.57
CA PHE A 327 -13.86 -21.39 10.53
C PHE A 327 -12.40 -21.53 10.11
N VAL A 328 -12.12 -21.73 8.82
CA VAL A 328 -10.73 -21.78 8.29
C VAL A 328 -10.02 -20.45 8.52
N VAL A 329 -10.68 -19.32 8.27
CA VAL A 329 -10.11 -17.99 8.53
C VAL A 329 -9.86 -17.77 10.02
N LEU A 330 -10.82 -18.13 10.90
CA LEU A 330 -10.61 -18.03 12.35
C LEU A 330 -9.45 -18.91 12.81
N TYR A 331 -9.35 -20.13 12.30
CA TYR A 331 -8.23 -21.01 12.60
C TYR A 331 -6.89 -20.39 12.16
N ALA A 332 -6.83 -19.88 10.92
CA ALA A 332 -5.63 -19.24 10.38
C ALA A 332 -5.21 -18.03 11.23
N GLN A 333 -6.17 -17.20 11.63
CA GLN A 333 -5.91 -16.04 12.48
C GLN A 333 -5.42 -16.46 13.87
N VAL A 334 -6.10 -17.39 14.54
CA VAL A 334 -5.69 -17.88 15.87
C VAL A 334 -4.29 -18.52 15.78
N GLN A 335 -4.04 -19.33 14.76
CA GLN A 335 -2.74 -19.96 14.54
C GLN A 335 -1.63 -18.93 14.38
N ALA A 336 -1.86 -17.88 13.58
CA ALA A 336 -0.88 -16.82 13.36
C ALA A 336 -0.62 -15.95 14.60
N GLU A 337 -1.63 -15.75 15.46
CA GLU A 337 -1.47 -15.01 16.73
C GLU A 337 -0.80 -15.84 17.83
N VAL A 338 -1.01 -17.16 17.85
CA VAL A 338 -0.37 -18.07 18.82
C VAL A 338 1.13 -18.17 18.58
N ASN A 339 1.57 -18.00 17.33
CA ASN A 339 2.99 -17.94 16.99
C ASN A 339 3.58 -16.57 17.36
N THR A 340 3.74 -16.35 18.66
CA THR A 340 4.17 -15.06 19.21
C THR A 340 5.64 -14.75 18.86
N PRO A 341 5.96 -13.50 18.50
CA PRO A 341 7.33 -13.07 18.22
C PRO A 341 8.24 -13.18 19.45
N ILE A 342 9.51 -13.48 19.19
CA ILE A 342 10.57 -13.62 20.20
C ILE A 342 11.17 -12.24 20.49
N ALA A 343 11.89 -12.08 21.61
CA ALA A 343 12.47 -10.82 22.09
C ALA A 343 13.30 -10.02 21.05
N ASN A 344 13.87 -10.69 20.05
CA ASN A 344 14.69 -10.06 19.00
C ASN A 344 13.89 -9.58 17.78
N CYS A 345 12.56 -9.70 17.84
CA CYS A 345 11.68 -9.20 16.80
C CYS A 345 11.17 -7.79 17.14
N VAL A 346 11.55 -6.82 16.32
CA VAL A 346 11.16 -5.41 16.51
C VAL A 346 9.83 -5.11 15.81
N VAL A 347 9.67 -5.56 14.57
CA VAL A 347 8.42 -5.43 13.81
C VAL A 347 7.86 -6.81 13.52
N ALA A 348 6.99 -7.25 14.42
CA ALA A 348 6.27 -8.51 14.31
C ALA A 348 5.25 -8.51 13.18
N VAL A 349 5.08 -9.63 12.49
CA VAL A 349 3.99 -9.88 11.54
C VAL A 349 3.42 -11.28 11.77
N HIS A 350 2.18 -11.52 11.36
CA HIS A 350 1.44 -12.72 11.72
C HIS A 350 0.94 -13.45 10.46
N PRO A 351 1.84 -13.99 9.63
CA PRO A 351 1.45 -14.65 8.39
C PRO A 351 0.66 -15.92 8.68
N TRP A 352 -0.44 -16.11 7.96
CA TRP A 352 -1.25 -17.32 8.07
C TRP A 352 -0.48 -18.58 7.61
N PHE A 353 -0.69 -19.69 8.31
CA PHE A 353 -0.18 -21.03 7.97
C PHE A 353 1.34 -21.16 8.00
N ARG A 354 2.03 -20.36 8.83
CA ARG A 354 3.48 -20.47 9.05
C ARG A 354 3.76 -21.07 10.41
N GLU A 355 4.68 -22.02 10.48
CA GLU A 355 5.02 -22.72 11.73
C GLU A 355 5.91 -21.89 12.65
N LYS A 356 6.82 -21.11 12.07
CA LYS A 356 7.75 -20.23 12.80
C LYS A 356 7.16 -18.82 12.94
N PRO A 357 7.57 -18.07 13.99
CA PRO A 357 7.16 -16.68 14.15
C PRO A 357 7.67 -15.81 12.99
N GLY A 358 6.77 -14.97 12.46
CA GLY A 358 7.08 -14.00 11.41
C GLY A 358 7.63 -12.70 12.01
N CYS A 359 8.73 -12.22 11.46
CA CYS A 359 9.31 -10.95 11.86
C CYS A 359 9.83 -10.19 10.64
N ALA A 360 9.30 -9.00 10.38
CA ALA A 360 9.71 -8.17 9.25
C ALA A 360 11.02 -7.42 9.53
N LEU A 361 11.20 -6.92 10.77
CA LEU A 361 12.43 -6.28 11.23
C LEU A 361 13.01 -7.06 12.41
N VAL A 362 14.14 -7.70 12.18
CA VAL A 362 14.88 -8.47 13.18
C VAL A 362 16.07 -7.65 13.66
N GLU A 363 16.20 -7.50 14.98
CA GLU A 363 17.36 -6.86 15.60
C GLU A 363 18.07 -7.84 16.53
N LEU A 364 19.29 -8.21 16.15
CA LEU A 364 20.17 -9.09 16.92
C LEU A 364 21.25 -8.25 17.59
N ASP A 365 21.05 -7.98 18.87
CA ASP A 365 21.95 -7.19 19.72
C ASP A 365 22.88 -8.10 20.52
N GLY A 366 24.14 -8.17 20.11
CA GLY A 366 25.18 -8.98 20.72
C GLY A 366 25.52 -8.57 22.16
N SER A 367 25.18 -7.35 22.59
CA SER A 367 25.37 -6.93 23.99
C SER A 367 24.50 -7.72 24.98
N LYS A 368 23.42 -8.34 24.49
CA LYS A 368 22.52 -9.19 25.27
C LYS A 368 23.01 -10.63 25.36
N TRP A 369 24.00 -11.01 24.55
CA TRP A 369 24.57 -12.34 24.55
C TRP A 369 25.67 -12.41 25.60
N SER A 370 25.74 -13.52 26.33
CA SER A 370 26.83 -13.69 27.28
C SER A 370 28.17 -13.75 26.52
N SER A 371 29.28 -13.33 27.14
CA SER A 371 30.62 -13.34 26.50
C SER A 371 31.11 -14.72 26.06
N LEU A 372 30.41 -15.79 26.46
CA LEU A 372 30.66 -17.18 26.07
C LEU A 372 29.76 -17.65 24.90
N GLU A 373 28.71 -16.89 24.57
CA GLU A 373 27.72 -17.17 23.52
C GLU A 373 28.01 -16.46 22.20
N ASP A 374 29.00 -15.56 22.10
CA ASP A 374 29.47 -14.97 20.83
C ASP A 374 30.28 -16.01 20.01
N THR A 375 29.63 -17.15 19.76
CA THR A 375 30.11 -18.26 18.97
C THR A 375 29.84 -17.98 17.50
N LYS A 376 30.59 -18.63 16.60
CA LYS A 376 30.41 -18.50 15.14
C LYS A 376 28.97 -18.75 14.67
N GLU A 377 28.18 -19.50 15.45
CA GLU A 377 26.85 -19.99 15.08
C GLU A 377 25.71 -19.22 15.77
N ALA A 378 25.98 -18.36 16.75
CA ALA A 378 24.95 -17.71 17.56
C ALA A 378 23.96 -16.88 16.73
N VAL A 379 24.46 -16.08 15.80
CA VAL A 379 23.64 -15.31 14.85
C VAL A 379 22.80 -16.26 13.99
N ALA A 380 23.39 -17.36 13.53
CA ALA A 380 22.70 -18.34 12.70
C ALA A 380 21.54 -19.01 13.46
N GLU A 381 21.77 -19.40 14.72
CA GLU A 381 20.77 -20.03 15.58
C GLU A 381 19.60 -19.09 15.90
N GLU A 382 19.88 -17.84 16.28
CA GLU A 382 18.84 -16.85 16.54
C GLU A 382 18.03 -16.55 15.27
N LEU A 383 18.69 -16.39 14.12
CA LEU A 383 18.01 -16.15 12.85
C LEU A 383 17.19 -17.38 12.40
N ALA A 384 17.57 -18.59 12.78
CA ALA A 384 16.83 -19.82 12.49
C ALA A 384 15.54 -19.97 13.32
N ARG A 385 15.37 -19.21 14.41
CA ARG A 385 14.12 -19.20 15.19
C ARG A 385 12.98 -18.50 14.47
N PHE A 386 13.29 -17.60 13.55
CA PHE A 386 12.30 -16.87 12.76
C PHE A 386 11.99 -17.58 11.45
N ASP A 387 10.86 -17.21 10.88
CA ASP A 387 10.58 -17.49 9.49
C ASP A 387 11.42 -16.59 8.57
N GLN A 388 12.51 -17.13 8.06
CA GLN A 388 13.50 -16.42 7.24
C GLN A 388 12.91 -15.82 5.96
N ALA A 389 11.84 -16.40 5.42
CA ALA A 389 11.16 -15.87 4.24
C ALA A 389 10.39 -14.56 4.53
N VAL A 390 10.16 -14.22 5.79
CA VAL A 390 9.37 -13.04 6.20
C VAL A 390 10.27 -11.85 6.53
N VAL A 391 11.56 -12.08 6.79
CA VAL A 391 12.51 -11.04 7.19
C VAL A 391 12.79 -10.10 6.02
N CYS A 392 12.48 -8.82 6.22
CA CYS A 392 12.69 -7.75 5.26
C CYS A 392 13.85 -6.83 5.66
N TYR A 393 14.17 -6.73 6.95
CA TYR A 393 15.28 -5.93 7.43
C TYR A 393 15.98 -6.64 8.58
N LEU A 394 17.28 -6.86 8.38
CA LEU A 394 18.17 -7.42 9.40
C LEU A 394 19.06 -6.33 9.98
N ILE A 395 19.05 -6.22 11.30
CA ILE A 395 19.95 -5.35 12.05
C ILE A 395 20.82 -6.21 12.96
N LEU A 396 22.14 -6.08 12.81
CA LEU A 396 23.13 -6.69 13.68
C LEU A 396 23.84 -5.58 14.46
N ARG A 397 23.75 -5.63 15.80
CA ARG A 397 24.30 -4.59 16.67
C ARG A 397 25.23 -5.14 17.73
N HIS A 398 26.26 -4.38 18.07
CA HIS A 398 27.14 -4.64 19.22
C HIS A 398 27.82 -6.02 19.18
N HIS A 399 28.27 -6.45 17.99
CA HIS A 399 28.99 -7.72 17.83
C HIS A 399 30.50 -7.46 17.83
N THR A 400 31.21 -8.05 18.80
CA THR A 400 32.66 -7.85 18.95
C THR A 400 33.49 -8.83 18.12
N ALA A 401 32.90 -9.94 17.69
CA ALA A 401 33.53 -10.93 16.83
C ALA A 401 32.51 -11.53 15.85
N LEU A 402 32.04 -10.74 14.88
CA LEU A 402 31.01 -11.19 13.96
C LEU A 402 31.55 -12.18 12.92
N HIS A 403 30.95 -13.37 12.88
CA HIS A 403 30.98 -14.30 11.75
C HIS A 403 29.64 -14.24 11.04
N MET A 404 29.63 -13.82 9.77
CA MET A 404 28.38 -13.73 9.00
C MET A 404 27.85 -15.14 8.70
N PRO A 405 26.59 -15.45 9.05
CA PRO A 405 26.09 -16.82 8.92
C PRO A 405 25.59 -17.12 7.49
N ALA A 406 25.86 -18.34 7.01
CA ALA A 406 25.44 -18.76 5.66
C ALA A 406 23.91 -18.73 5.45
N ASN A 407 23.11 -18.90 6.51
CA ASN A 407 21.65 -18.84 6.42
C ASN A 407 21.11 -17.43 6.12
N ILE A 408 21.97 -16.41 6.02
CA ILE A 408 21.58 -15.11 5.45
C ILE A 408 21.03 -15.26 4.02
N GLN A 409 21.56 -16.22 3.24
CA GLN A 409 21.09 -16.51 1.88
C GLN A 409 19.63 -17.00 1.80
N ASN A 410 19.04 -17.40 2.92
CA ASN A 410 17.63 -17.78 2.97
C ASN A 410 16.69 -16.57 3.13
N LEU A 411 17.22 -15.37 3.36
CA LEU A 411 16.44 -14.14 3.54
C LEU A 411 16.02 -13.55 2.19
N SER A 412 15.18 -14.28 1.45
CA SER A 412 14.80 -13.93 0.07
C SER A 412 14.02 -12.63 -0.10
N ASN A 413 13.47 -12.09 1.00
CA ASN A 413 12.71 -10.84 1.01
C ASN A 413 13.47 -9.69 1.68
N LEU A 414 14.77 -9.85 1.94
CA LEU A 414 15.60 -8.81 2.53
C LEU A 414 15.64 -7.58 1.62
N VAL A 415 15.16 -6.47 2.15
CA VAL A 415 15.14 -5.13 1.53
C VAL A 415 16.33 -4.31 2.01
N GLY A 416 16.73 -4.47 3.27
CA GLY A 416 17.81 -3.70 3.85
C GLY A 416 18.58 -4.48 4.90
N MET A 417 19.81 -4.08 5.13
CA MET A 417 20.66 -4.65 6.17
C MET A 417 21.50 -3.57 6.84
N LYS A 418 21.59 -3.62 8.17
CA LYS A 418 22.35 -2.65 8.97
C LYS A 418 23.24 -3.37 9.97
N LEU A 419 24.54 -3.12 9.87
CA LEU A 419 25.53 -3.52 10.86
C LEU A 419 25.91 -2.26 11.63
N ASP A 420 25.73 -2.28 12.94
CA ASP A 420 26.04 -1.12 13.76
C ASP A 420 26.86 -1.50 15.00
N ASN A 421 28.05 -0.91 15.12
CA ASN A 421 29.03 -1.24 16.14
C ASN A 421 29.43 -2.72 16.08
N VAL A 422 30.07 -3.07 14.96
CA VAL A 422 30.43 -4.45 14.63
C VAL A 422 31.91 -4.52 14.30
N THR A 423 32.60 -5.51 14.89
CA THR A 423 33.92 -5.94 14.45
C THR A 423 33.79 -7.24 13.68
N LEU A 424 34.07 -7.19 12.38
CA LEU A 424 33.93 -8.32 11.48
C LEU A 424 35.17 -9.21 11.54
N ILE A 425 34.95 -10.50 11.78
CA ILE A 425 36.00 -11.53 11.72
C ILE A 425 35.96 -12.26 10.39
N GLU A 426 34.77 -12.64 9.93
CA GLU A 426 34.59 -13.48 8.74
C GLU A 426 33.25 -13.19 8.07
N TRP A 427 33.28 -12.96 6.76
CA TRP A 427 32.09 -12.95 5.91
C TRP A 427 32.48 -13.57 4.57
N ALA A 428 32.31 -14.89 4.52
CA ALA A 428 32.76 -15.75 3.44
C ALA A 428 31.71 -15.86 2.31
N ASP A 429 32.10 -16.56 1.24
CA ASP A 429 31.32 -16.68 0.01
C ASP A 429 30.01 -17.48 0.18
N ASP A 430 29.96 -18.39 1.15
CA ASP A 430 28.76 -19.15 1.53
C ASP A 430 27.72 -18.29 2.26
N ALA A 431 28.12 -17.14 2.78
CA ALA A 431 27.25 -16.09 3.32
C ALA A 431 27.18 -14.86 2.40
N ALA A 432 27.52 -15.00 1.12
CA ALA A 432 27.58 -13.88 0.20
C ALA A 432 26.21 -13.25 -0.06
N LEU A 433 26.20 -11.92 -0.21
CA LEU A 433 25.08 -11.20 -0.79
C LEU A 433 25.08 -11.46 -2.29
N THR A 434 24.04 -12.15 -2.75
CA THR A 434 23.84 -12.42 -4.18
C THR A 434 22.46 -12.01 -4.66
N ASN A 435 22.29 -11.63 -5.92
CA ASN A 435 21.02 -11.35 -6.57
C ASN A 435 20.08 -12.56 -6.54
N THR A 436 20.62 -13.78 -6.69
CA THR A 436 19.83 -15.02 -6.60
C THR A 436 19.12 -15.16 -5.25
N HIS A 437 19.82 -14.84 -4.15
CA HIS A 437 19.32 -15.00 -2.79
C HIS A 437 18.67 -13.73 -2.22
N HIS A 438 19.07 -12.54 -2.68
CA HIS A 438 18.60 -11.25 -2.17
C HIS A 438 18.18 -10.31 -3.31
N PRO A 439 17.20 -10.71 -4.15
CA PRO A 439 16.81 -9.95 -5.34
C PRO A 439 16.11 -8.62 -5.02
N LYS A 440 15.81 -8.35 -3.74
CA LYS A 440 15.09 -7.16 -3.26
C LYS A 440 15.96 -6.25 -2.40
N LEU A 441 17.24 -6.56 -2.23
CA LEU A 441 18.13 -5.78 -1.37
C LEU A 441 18.39 -4.42 -2.02
N LEU A 442 18.06 -3.35 -1.31
CA LEU A 442 18.13 -1.97 -1.78
C LEU A 442 19.20 -1.16 -1.08
N PHE A 443 19.41 -1.42 0.21
CA PHE A 443 20.38 -0.68 1.01
C PHE A 443 21.18 -1.53 1.99
N LEU A 444 22.43 -1.14 2.21
CA LEU A 444 23.34 -1.75 3.17
C LEU A 444 24.05 -0.67 3.98
N PHE A 445 23.80 -0.65 5.28
CA PHE A 445 24.39 0.32 6.20
C PHE A 445 25.43 -0.35 7.10
N LEU A 446 26.66 0.15 7.04
CA LEU A 446 27.80 -0.26 7.83
C LEU A 446 28.21 0.90 8.74
N VAL A 447 27.64 0.94 9.94
CA VAL A 447 27.84 2.02 10.93
C VAL A 447 28.79 1.54 12.02
N ARG A 448 29.82 2.31 12.38
CA ARG A 448 30.82 1.88 13.39
C ARG A 448 31.37 0.49 13.06
N PHE A 449 31.78 0.34 11.81
CA PHE A 449 32.17 -0.94 11.23
C PHE A 449 33.70 -1.10 11.24
N ASN A 450 34.18 -2.18 11.86
CA ASN A 450 35.59 -2.50 11.94
C ASN A 450 35.90 -3.77 11.14
N ALA A 451 36.68 -3.60 10.07
CA ALA A 451 37.14 -4.67 9.20
C ALA A 451 38.47 -4.27 8.56
N SER A 452 39.29 -5.26 8.20
CA SER A 452 40.57 -5.05 7.52
C SER A 452 40.41 -4.69 6.04
N THR A 453 39.37 -5.20 5.39
CA THR A 453 39.04 -4.96 3.98
C THR A 453 37.56 -5.26 3.73
N ILE A 454 37.05 -4.94 2.54
CA ILE A 454 35.72 -5.37 2.12
C ILE A 454 35.71 -6.91 2.03
N PRO A 455 34.81 -7.61 2.75
CA PRO A 455 34.83 -9.07 2.83
C PRO A 455 34.38 -9.74 1.53
N SER A 456 34.77 -11.01 1.33
CA SER A 456 34.47 -11.75 0.10
C SER A 456 32.97 -11.97 -0.12
N GLY A 457 32.19 -12.08 0.95
CA GLY A 457 30.72 -12.12 0.87
C GLY A 457 30.08 -10.84 0.30
N MET A 458 30.83 -9.74 0.18
CA MET A 458 30.43 -8.51 -0.50
C MET A 458 31.05 -8.35 -1.89
N LEU A 459 31.75 -9.38 -2.39
CA LEU A 459 32.50 -9.41 -3.65
C LEU A 459 32.03 -10.53 -4.59
N SER A 460 30.82 -11.07 -4.38
CA SER A 460 30.24 -12.09 -5.27
C SER A 460 30.01 -11.54 -6.67
N THR A 461 30.28 -12.33 -7.71
CA THR A 461 30.00 -11.93 -9.10
C THR A 461 28.51 -11.83 -9.42
N ASP A 462 27.65 -12.49 -8.63
CA ASP A 462 26.19 -12.38 -8.72
C ASP A 462 25.68 -11.38 -7.68
N PHE A 463 26.32 -10.21 -7.52
CA PHE A 463 25.96 -9.24 -6.47
C PHE A 463 24.54 -8.66 -6.70
N PRO A 464 23.78 -8.24 -5.65
CA PRO A 464 22.41 -7.76 -5.82
C PRO A 464 22.30 -6.53 -6.73
N GLU A 465 21.53 -6.64 -7.82
CA GLU A 465 21.45 -5.61 -8.86
C GLU A 465 20.64 -4.38 -8.43
N LEU A 466 19.70 -4.55 -7.49
CA LEU A 466 18.87 -3.46 -6.98
C LEU A 466 19.50 -2.71 -5.81
N LEU A 467 20.67 -3.14 -5.33
CA LEU A 467 21.34 -2.48 -4.20
C LEU A 467 21.84 -1.11 -4.66
N LEU A 468 21.09 -0.08 -4.28
CA LEU A 468 21.31 1.29 -4.71
C LEU A 468 22.09 2.09 -3.67
N ASP A 469 22.00 1.75 -2.40
CA ASP A 469 22.50 2.61 -1.32
C ASP A 469 23.43 1.85 -0.38
N ILE A 470 24.72 2.17 -0.42
CA ILE A 470 25.71 1.64 0.54
C ILE A 470 26.27 2.80 1.34
N GLU A 471 26.05 2.72 2.66
CA GLU A 471 26.57 3.70 3.59
C GLU A 471 27.58 3.07 4.53
N ILE A 472 28.80 3.59 4.54
CA ILE A 472 29.88 3.21 5.44
C ILE A 472 30.18 4.43 6.31
N CYS A 473 29.67 4.42 7.53
CA CYS A 473 29.72 5.59 8.41
C CYS A 473 30.46 5.27 9.69
N VAL A 474 31.55 6.00 9.94
CA VAL A 474 32.49 5.72 11.04
C VAL A 474 33.06 4.31 10.87
N SER A 475 34.13 4.18 10.08
CA SER A 475 34.77 2.88 9.85
C SER A 475 36.28 2.95 10.00
N THR A 476 36.90 1.79 10.19
CA THR A 476 38.38 1.65 10.19
C THR A 476 38.90 1.07 8.88
N LEU A 477 38.02 0.98 7.87
CA LEU A 477 38.33 0.39 6.59
C LEU A 477 39.37 1.26 5.86
N PRO A 478 40.57 0.72 5.55
CA PRO A 478 41.65 1.54 5.04
C PRO A 478 41.45 1.94 3.57
N ASP A 479 40.93 1.02 2.74
CA ASP A 479 40.74 1.22 1.30
C ASP A 479 39.76 0.15 0.74
N PHE A 480 39.39 0.29 -0.54
CA PHE A 480 38.61 -0.65 -1.32
C PHE A 480 39.46 -1.53 -2.23
N PRO A 481 39.05 -2.80 -2.48
CA PRO A 481 39.75 -3.69 -3.39
C PRO A 481 39.55 -3.27 -4.86
N SER A 482 40.55 -3.48 -5.71
CA SER A 482 40.49 -3.11 -7.13
C SER A 482 39.43 -3.85 -7.96
N SER A 483 38.88 -4.95 -7.44
CA SER A 483 37.80 -5.71 -8.07
C SER A 483 36.42 -5.07 -7.87
N LEU A 484 36.26 -4.12 -6.95
CA LEU A 484 34.97 -3.56 -6.55
C LEU A 484 34.14 -2.98 -7.71
N PRO A 485 34.72 -2.21 -8.66
CA PRO A 485 33.95 -1.60 -9.75
C PRO A 485 33.32 -2.61 -10.72
N ALA A 486 33.86 -3.82 -10.77
CA ALA A 486 33.32 -4.91 -11.60
C ALA A 486 32.22 -5.70 -10.89
N VAL A 487 32.03 -5.50 -9.58
CA VAL A 487 31.12 -6.29 -8.75
C VAL A 487 29.93 -5.48 -8.25
N TRP A 488 30.16 -4.26 -7.76
CA TRP A 488 29.06 -3.43 -7.26
C TRP A 488 28.28 -2.76 -8.39
N PRO A 489 26.98 -2.51 -8.20
CA PRO A 489 26.12 -2.01 -9.27
C PRO A 489 26.52 -0.58 -9.69
N GLU A 490 26.37 -0.29 -10.98
CA GLU A 490 26.53 1.08 -11.50
C GLU A 490 25.36 1.98 -11.04
N HIS A 491 25.59 3.28 -11.00
CA HIS A 491 24.63 4.33 -10.62
C HIS A 491 24.11 4.26 -9.17
N MET A 492 24.84 3.58 -8.28
CA MET A 492 24.55 3.54 -6.85
C MET A 492 24.96 4.82 -6.10
N TRP A 493 24.49 4.94 -4.87
CA TRP A 493 24.85 5.93 -3.88
C TRP A 493 25.85 5.32 -2.91
N LEU A 494 26.98 6.00 -2.74
CA LEU A 494 28.04 5.56 -1.86
C LEU A 494 28.38 6.66 -0.86
N TYR A 495 28.28 6.32 0.42
CA TYR A 495 28.67 7.16 1.53
C TYR A 495 29.84 6.50 2.24
N VAL A 496 30.95 7.22 2.43
CA VAL A 496 32.10 6.77 3.22
C VAL A 496 32.54 7.92 4.13
N ASP A 497 31.87 8.04 5.26
CA ASP A 497 32.06 9.14 6.20
C ASP A 497 32.88 8.70 7.41
N HIS A 498 33.71 9.60 7.95
CA HIS A 498 34.54 9.33 9.15
C HIS A 498 35.38 8.04 9.03
N ALA A 499 35.92 7.74 7.84
CA ALA A 499 36.79 6.59 7.60
C ALA A 499 38.29 6.93 7.75
N ASN A 500 38.60 8.18 8.12
CA ASN A 500 39.97 8.68 8.29
C ASN A 500 40.84 8.59 7.03
N TRP A 501 40.22 8.61 5.85
CA TRP A 501 40.93 8.57 4.57
C TRP A 501 41.67 9.87 4.30
N THR A 502 42.92 9.79 3.85
CA THR A 502 43.74 10.96 3.54
C THR A 502 43.64 11.40 2.08
N ASN A 503 43.18 10.51 1.20
CA ASN A 503 43.02 10.72 -0.24
C ASN A 503 41.75 10.00 -0.71
N VAL A 504 41.23 10.38 -1.88
CA VAL A 504 40.20 9.60 -2.58
C VAL A 504 40.86 8.37 -3.21
N PRO A 505 40.45 7.12 -2.88
CA PRO A 505 40.98 5.93 -3.52
C PRO A 505 40.80 5.91 -5.04
N ALA A 506 41.79 5.42 -5.77
CA ALA A 506 41.73 5.29 -7.22
C ALA A 506 40.54 4.41 -7.67
N VAL A 507 40.21 3.39 -6.88
CA VAL A 507 39.07 2.49 -7.13
C VAL A 507 37.75 3.25 -7.27
N ILE A 508 37.54 4.32 -6.50
CA ILE A 508 36.32 5.14 -6.58
C ILE A 508 36.20 5.84 -7.95
N LEU A 509 37.33 6.19 -8.57
CA LEU A 509 37.35 6.85 -9.88
C LEU A 509 36.95 5.91 -11.02
N ASP A 510 37.11 4.59 -10.81
CA ASP A 510 36.70 3.56 -11.76
C ASP A 510 35.23 3.12 -11.56
N MET A 511 34.60 3.52 -10.44
CA MET A 511 33.20 3.21 -10.17
C MET A 511 32.27 4.25 -10.84
N LYS A 512 31.22 3.77 -11.50
CA LYS A 512 30.18 4.66 -12.05
C LYS A 512 29.12 4.93 -10.99
N LEU A 513 29.28 5.98 -10.19
CA LEU A 513 28.40 6.31 -9.08
C LEU A 513 27.41 7.41 -9.47
N ALA A 514 26.20 7.39 -8.93
CA ALA A 514 25.27 8.51 -9.10
C ALA A 514 25.46 9.59 -8.02
N PHE A 515 25.81 9.16 -6.81
CA PHE A 515 26.03 9.99 -5.63
C PHE A 515 27.26 9.49 -4.88
N LEU A 516 28.17 10.41 -4.54
CA LEU A 516 29.34 10.13 -3.73
C LEU A 516 29.44 11.11 -2.56
N GLN A 517 29.55 10.57 -1.35
CA GLN A 517 29.82 11.33 -0.14
C GLN A 517 31.03 10.76 0.60
N LEU A 518 32.01 11.63 0.87
CA LEU A 518 33.26 11.32 1.58
C LEU A 518 33.47 12.32 2.72
N ALA A 519 32.41 12.66 3.46
CA ALA A 519 32.43 13.72 4.44
C ALA A 519 33.24 13.34 5.70
N TYR A 520 33.82 14.36 6.34
CA TYR A 520 34.56 14.23 7.61
C TYR A 520 35.68 13.18 7.59
N ASN A 521 36.36 13.04 6.45
CA ASN A 521 37.63 12.33 6.34
C ASN A 521 38.81 13.29 6.55
N GLN A 522 40.01 12.90 6.14
CA GLN A 522 41.24 13.70 6.21
C GLN A 522 41.76 14.01 4.79
N ILE A 523 40.86 14.14 3.81
CA ILE A 523 41.21 14.33 2.41
C ILE A 523 41.76 15.74 2.19
N HIS A 524 43.00 15.84 1.72
CA HIS A 524 43.65 17.12 1.42
C HIS A 524 43.51 17.53 -0.04
N GLU A 525 43.56 16.56 -0.96
CA GLU A 525 43.54 16.76 -2.39
C GLU A 525 42.47 15.88 -3.04
N VAL A 526 41.75 16.45 -4.00
CA VAL A 526 40.70 15.75 -4.76
C VAL A 526 41.20 15.53 -6.19
N PRO A 527 41.21 14.28 -6.69
CA PRO A 527 41.68 14.00 -8.05
C PRO A 527 40.76 14.65 -9.08
N LYS A 528 41.35 15.22 -10.14
CA LYS A 528 40.58 15.89 -11.21
C LYS A 528 39.62 14.96 -11.95
N ASP A 529 39.97 13.69 -12.06
CA ASP A 529 39.17 12.68 -12.77
C ASP A 529 37.79 12.50 -12.12
N LEU A 530 37.67 12.78 -10.81
CA LEU A 530 36.38 12.75 -10.10
C LEU A 530 35.35 13.74 -10.70
N PHE A 531 35.82 14.86 -11.25
CA PHE A 531 34.99 15.88 -11.88
C PHE A 531 34.82 15.68 -13.38
N THR A 532 35.39 14.61 -13.95
CA THR A 532 35.21 14.23 -15.36
C THR A 532 34.18 13.12 -15.55
N ASP A 533 33.78 12.44 -14.47
CA ASP A 533 32.79 11.38 -14.50
C ASP A 533 31.40 11.93 -14.83
N THR A 534 30.83 11.46 -15.94
CA THR A 534 29.49 11.86 -16.41
C THR A 534 28.33 11.19 -15.66
N SER A 535 28.61 10.19 -14.83
CA SER A 535 27.60 9.47 -14.05
C SER A 535 27.32 10.13 -12.70
N LEU A 536 28.32 10.79 -12.10
CA LEU A 536 28.20 11.49 -10.83
C LEU A 536 27.35 12.76 -10.95
N THR A 537 26.29 12.83 -10.15
CA THR A 537 25.37 13.98 -10.13
C THR A 537 25.43 14.77 -8.84
N LEU A 538 25.89 14.16 -7.74
CA LEU A 538 26.07 14.78 -6.44
C LEU A 538 27.40 14.34 -5.82
N ILE A 539 28.17 15.31 -5.33
CA ILE A 539 29.43 15.08 -4.62
C ILE A 539 29.40 15.83 -3.28
N MET A 540 29.66 15.14 -2.17
CA MET A 540 29.74 15.76 -0.84
C MET A 540 31.09 15.48 -0.18
N LEU A 541 31.87 16.53 0.04
CA LEU A 541 33.24 16.48 0.59
C LEU A 541 33.37 17.29 1.89
N SER A 542 32.24 17.60 2.52
CA SER A 542 32.17 18.44 3.72
C SER A 542 33.10 17.96 4.84
N GLY A 543 33.68 18.89 5.61
CA GLY A 543 34.49 18.56 6.79
C GLY A 543 35.88 17.99 6.51
N ASN A 544 36.33 17.98 5.25
CA ASN A 544 37.70 17.61 4.88
C ASN A 544 38.64 18.83 4.85
N PRO A 545 39.95 18.66 5.12
CA PRO A 545 40.95 19.73 5.06
C PRO A 545 41.37 20.14 3.63
N ILE A 546 40.42 20.14 2.68
CA ILE A 546 40.64 20.51 1.28
C ILE A 546 40.86 22.02 1.18
N SER A 547 41.94 22.44 0.53
CA SER A 547 42.29 23.86 0.38
C SER A 547 42.07 24.41 -1.03
N PHE A 548 42.06 23.55 -2.04
CA PHE A 548 41.80 23.90 -3.44
C PHE A 548 41.13 22.73 -4.16
N LEU A 549 40.38 23.05 -5.21
CA LEU A 549 39.95 22.07 -6.20
C LEU A 549 40.93 22.11 -7.39
N PRO A 550 41.01 21.07 -8.22
CA PRO A 550 41.87 21.07 -9.40
C PRO A 550 41.54 22.25 -10.34
N ASP A 551 42.54 22.99 -10.82
CA ASP A 551 42.34 24.16 -11.69
C ASP A 551 42.46 23.82 -13.20
N ASP A 552 42.98 22.64 -13.54
CA ASP A 552 43.31 22.19 -14.91
C ASP A 552 42.29 21.20 -15.49
N LEU A 553 41.00 21.53 -15.44
CA LEU A 553 39.93 20.67 -15.96
C LEU A 553 39.50 21.07 -17.38
N GLU A 554 39.97 20.35 -18.40
CA GLU A 554 39.62 20.62 -19.81
C GLU A 554 38.14 20.34 -20.11
N LYS A 555 37.54 19.36 -19.42
CA LYS A 555 36.16 18.89 -19.64
C LYS A 555 35.47 18.53 -18.32
N PRO A 556 34.83 19.49 -17.63
CA PRO A 556 33.99 19.18 -16.48
C PRO A 556 32.80 18.31 -16.86
N ALA A 557 32.38 17.44 -15.95
CA ALA A 557 31.17 16.67 -16.06
C ALA A 557 29.94 17.58 -16.08
N ALA A 558 29.21 17.58 -17.19
CA ALA A 558 27.98 18.35 -17.34
C ALA A 558 26.82 17.85 -16.45
N ALA A 559 26.97 16.69 -15.82
CA ALA A 559 25.94 16.04 -15.00
C ALA A 559 25.95 16.48 -13.53
N LEU A 560 26.99 17.18 -13.06
CA LEU A 560 27.10 17.57 -11.66
C LEU A 560 26.04 18.63 -11.32
N THR A 561 25.12 18.28 -10.42
CA THR A 561 24.02 19.16 -9.99
C THR A 561 24.23 19.74 -8.59
N MET A 562 25.02 19.06 -7.76
CA MET A 562 25.30 19.49 -6.39
C MET A 562 26.72 19.15 -5.98
N LEU A 563 27.40 20.12 -5.36
CA LEU A 563 28.72 19.95 -4.77
C LEU A 563 28.71 20.54 -3.35
N SER A 564 28.98 19.73 -2.34
CA SER A 564 29.09 20.22 -0.96
C SER A 564 30.54 20.24 -0.50
N LEU A 565 30.98 21.42 -0.05
CA LEU A 565 32.32 21.75 0.41
C LEU A 565 32.26 22.42 1.79
N ASP A 566 31.17 22.19 2.54
CA ASP A 566 30.99 22.83 3.84
C ASP A 566 32.15 22.47 4.77
N SER A 567 32.58 23.41 5.61
CA SER A 567 33.66 23.22 6.59
C SER A 567 34.98 22.72 5.98
N THR A 568 35.25 23.08 4.72
CA THR A 568 36.57 22.91 4.08
C THR A 568 37.39 24.20 4.18
N ASN A 569 38.66 24.17 3.73
CA ASN A 569 39.57 25.33 3.74
C ASN A 569 39.62 26.05 2.37
N ILE A 570 38.60 25.88 1.54
CA ILE A 570 38.54 26.49 0.20
C ILE A 570 38.31 28.01 0.30
N SER A 571 39.17 28.76 -0.39
CA SER A 571 39.10 30.22 -0.48
C SER A 571 38.77 30.74 -1.88
N VAL A 572 38.95 29.92 -2.92
CA VAL A 572 38.73 30.26 -4.33
C VAL A 572 38.06 29.09 -5.03
N LEU A 573 37.07 29.37 -5.90
CA LEU A 573 36.45 28.37 -6.76
C LEU A 573 37.14 28.35 -8.13
N PRO A 574 37.32 27.16 -8.73
CA PRO A 574 37.98 27.05 -10.04
C PRO A 574 37.06 27.53 -11.17
N SER A 575 37.65 27.97 -12.28
CA SER A 575 36.90 28.59 -13.40
C SER A 575 36.00 27.62 -14.18
N TRP A 576 36.24 26.32 -14.08
CA TRP A 576 35.42 25.30 -14.76
C TRP A 576 34.08 25.03 -14.05
N LEU A 577 33.95 25.43 -12.78
CA LEU A 577 32.75 25.16 -11.98
C LEU A 577 31.65 26.18 -12.31
N ASP A 578 30.65 25.74 -13.06
CA ASP A 578 29.48 26.56 -13.38
C ASP A 578 28.47 26.57 -12.22
N ILE A 579 28.56 27.61 -11.38
CA ILE A 579 27.66 27.85 -10.24
C ILE A 579 26.21 28.18 -10.64
N SER A 580 25.94 28.43 -11.93
CA SER A 580 24.57 28.64 -12.42
C SER A 580 23.82 27.32 -12.61
N GLN A 581 24.57 26.24 -12.88
CA GLN A 581 24.02 24.89 -13.09
C GLN A 581 24.26 23.97 -11.88
N THR A 582 25.37 24.18 -11.15
CA THR A 582 25.73 23.38 -9.99
C THR A 582 25.38 24.11 -8.70
N ARG A 583 24.58 23.47 -7.84
CA ARG A 583 24.34 23.98 -6.49
C ARG A 583 25.54 23.67 -5.59
N VAL A 584 26.31 24.70 -5.25
CA VAL A 584 27.48 24.55 -4.38
C VAL A 584 27.13 24.91 -2.93
N LEU A 585 27.43 24.05 -1.96
CA LEU A 585 27.30 24.34 -0.52
C LEU A 585 28.69 24.61 0.05
N MET A 586 28.88 25.72 0.77
CA MET A 586 30.20 26.16 1.25
C MET A 586 30.16 26.78 2.65
N ASP A 587 29.21 26.38 3.50
CA ASP A 587 29.11 26.89 4.86
C ASP A 587 30.44 26.73 5.62
N LYS A 588 30.81 27.70 6.46
CA LYS A 588 32.04 27.69 7.27
C LYS A 588 33.36 27.53 6.48
N THR A 589 33.38 27.89 5.19
CA THR A 589 34.62 27.99 4.40
C THR A 589 35.23 29.40 4.49
N PRO A 590 36.55 29.56 4.29
CA PRO A 590 37.17 30.87 4.09
C PRO A 590 36.51 31.70 2.99
N PHE A 591 36.00 31.06 1.92
CA PHE A 591 35.26 31.71 0.84
C PHE A 591 34.00 32.46 1.35
N CYS A 592 33.20 31.84 2.22
CA CYS A 592 32.01 32.47 2.83
C CYS A 592 32.35 33.49 3.94
N ASN A 593 33.58 33.46 4.49
CA ASN A 593 33.98 34.30 5.63
C ASN A 593 34.37 35.75 5.22
N VAL A 594 34.49 36.02 3.92
CA VAL A 594 34.73 37.36 3.39
C VAL A 594 33.40 38.12 3.33
N SER A 595 33.35 39.30 3.96
CA SER A 595 32.14 40.10 4.21
C SER A 595 31.33 40.51 2.97
N ASP A 596 31.91 40.46 1.77
CA ASP A 596 31.24 40.76 0.50
C ASP A 596 30.44 39.57 -0.06
N HIS A 597 30.73 38.33 0.35
CA HIS A 597 30.03 37.12 -0.11
C HIS A 597 28.87 36.72 0.81
N ALA A 598 28.87 37.18 2.06
CA ALA A 598 27.84 36.87 3.06
C ALA A 598 26.46 37.54 2.78
N GLN A 599 26.39 38.52 1.87
CA GLN A 599 25.14 39.20 1.47
C GLN A 599 24.51 38.67 0.17
N MET A 600 25.13 37.69 -0.48
CA MET A 600 24.76 37.22 -1.81
C MET A 600 23.82 35.99 -1.75
N LEU A 601 22.56 36.24 -1.38
CA LEU A 601 21.45 35.29 -1.46
C LEU A 601 20.59 35.60 -2.70
N SER A 602 21.09 35.28 -3.90
CA SER A 602 20.28 35.26 -5.13
C SER A 602 20.45 33.94 -5.90
N ALA A 603 19.49 33.59 -6.75
CA ALA A 603 19.50 32.32 -7.47
C ALA A 603 20.75 32.18 -8.37
N GLY A 604 21.46 31.05 -8.26
CA GLY A 604 22.74 30.81 -8.98
C GLY A 604 24.01 31.12 -8.18
N GLN A 605 23.97 31.04 -6.85
CA GLN A 605 25.10 31.33 -5.96
C GLN A 605 25.33 30.20 -4.93
N PRO A 606 26.57 30.02 -4.43
CA PRO A 606 26.88 29.02 -3.41
C PRO A 606 26.11 29.31 -2.11
N LEU A 607 25.49 28.30 -1.53
CA LEU A 607 24.75 28.43 -0.27
C LEU A 607 25.65 28.15 0.93
N CYS A 608 25.78 29.12 1.83
CA CYS A 608 26.40 28.92 3.14
C CYS A 608 25.35 28.40 4.13
N ILE A 609 24.83 27.17 3.91
CA ILE A 609 23.89 26.47 4.82
C ILE A 609 24.43 25.06 5.08
N ALA A 610 24.47 24.65 6.34
CA ALA A 610 25.03 23.37 6.76
C ALA A 610 24.37 22.14 6.09
N SER A 611 25.21 21.25 5.57
CA SER A 611 24.87 19.86 5.22
C SER A 611 24.70 18.97 6.46
N THR A 612 24.00 17.84 6.27
CA THR A 612 23.73 16.85 7.33
C THR A 612 24.71 15.69 7.18
N ASP A 613 25.36 15.29 8.27
CA ASP A 613 26.31 14.17 8.32
C ASP A 613 25.58 12.84 8.56
N CYS A 614 26.04 11.75 7.93
CA CYS A 614 25.57 10.38 8.15
C CYS A 614 25.61 9.98 9.64
N ARG A 615 26.64 10.43 10.38
CA ARG A 615 26.75 10.19 11.83
C ARG A 615 25.54 10.76 12.59
N ASP A 616 25.08 11.95 12.23
CA ASP A 616 23.92 12.57 12.85
C ASP A 616 22.61 11.88 12.44
N LEU A 617 22.53 11.32 11.23
CA LEU A 617 21.34 10.63 10.71
C LEU A 617 21.12 9.28 11.38
N HIS A 618 22.15 8.43 11.47
CA HIS A 618 22.02 7.10 12.12
C HIS A 618 22.03 7.15 13.63
N LEU A 619 22.67 8.14 14.26
CA LEU A 619 22.66 8.26 15.73
C LEU A 619 21.37 8.88 16.27
N ARG A 620 20.65 9.72 15.50
CA ARG A 620 19.38 10.33 15.94
C ARG A 620 18.15 9.45 15.71
N GLY A 621 18.25 8.38 14.90
CA GLY A 621 17.20 7.37 14.73
C GLY A 621 16.97 6.50 15.98
N PHE A 622 17.80 6.62 17.01
CA PHE A 622 17.55 6.00 18.31
C PHE A 622 16.98 7.04 19.26
N GLY A 623 15.74 6.78 19.70
CA GLY A 623 14.97 7.65 20.58
C GLY A 623 15.79 8.38 21.64
N GLY A 624 15.88 9.69 21.47
CA GLY A 624 16.22 10.64 22.51
C GLY A 624 15.25 11.80 22.42
N ASN A 625 14.32 11.86 23.37
CA ASN A 625 13.74 13.14 23.79
C ASN A 625 14.84 14.05 24.34
#